data_AF-A0A685EKL1-F1
#
_entry.id   AF-A0A685EKL1-F1
#
_cell.length_a   1.000
_cell.length_b   1.000
_cell.length_c   1.000
_cell.angle_alpha   90.00
_cell.angle_beta   90.00
_cell.angle_gamma   90.00
#
_symmetry.space_group_name_H-M   'P 1'
#
loop_
_entity.id
_entity.type
_entity.pdbx_description
1 polymer ?
#
loop_
_entity_poly.entity_id
_entity_poly.type
_entity_poly.pdbx_seq_one_letter_code
_entity_poly.pdbx_strand_id
1 'polypeptide(L)'
;MTTNKGRGLLNTAKRIPGNFQPSQAYNEKENSTKEKEISDKKAEAEKIKNQKFKNQEGTIKTSIQTKEELQALKNITKTKFDYEIIDLLIDTYVNNELTPEQRRKFKAMTE
;
A
#
# COMPACT_ATOMS: atom_id res chain seq x y z
N MET A 1 26.11 2.89 44.81
CA MET A 1 25.68 2.17 43.59
C MET A 1 24.29 2.69 43.26
N THR A 2 23.90 3.19 42.08
CA THR A 2 24.31 2.98 40.69
C THR A 2 24.02 4.27 39.89
N THR A 3 24.73 4.42 38.77
CA THR A 3 24.64 5.53 37.80
C THR A 3 23.35 5.50 37.00
N ASN A 4 22.85 6.66 36.56
CA ASN A 4 22.20 6.73 35.25
C ASN A 4 22.56 8.02 34.51
N LYS A 5 23.31 7.82 33.41
CA LYS A 5 23.62 8.83 32.40
C LYS A 5 22.38 9.07 31.55
N GLY A 6 21.88 10.29 31.55
CA GLY A 6 20.94 10.79 30.54
C GLY A 6 21.47 12.10 29.97
N ARG A 7 22.32 12.01 28.95
CA ARG A 7 22.74 13.16 28.15
C ARG A 7 21.56 13.64 27.31
N GLY A 8 20.84 14.64 27.80
CA GLY A 8 19.90 15.44 27.01
C GLY A 8 20.43 16.87 26.90
N LEU A 9 21.21 17.14 25.85
CA LEU A 9 21.57 18.50 25.46
C LEU A 9 20.34 19.16 24.84
N LEU A 10 19.46 19.72 25.66
CA LEU A 10 18.40 20.63 25.21
C LEU A 10 18.53 21.91 26.02
N ASN A 11 18.93 22.97 25.33
CA ASN A 11 19.08 24.33 25.83
C ASN A 11 17.91 24.74 26.74
N THR A 12 18.10 24.64 28.06
CA THR A 12 17.16 25.11 29.08
C THR A 12 17.30 26.61 29.36
N ALA A 13 18.33 27.27 28.81
CA ALA A 13 18.69 28.65 29.12
C ALA A 13 17.76 29.74 28.55
N LYS A 14 16.68 29.39 27.83
CA LYS A 14 15.73 30.37 27.26
C LYS A 14 14.26 30.02 27.48
N ARG A 15 13.95 29.18 28.46
CA ARG A 15 12.54 28.96 28.84
C ARG A 15 12.15 30.05 29.83
N ILE A 16 11.24 30.94 29.44
CA ILE A 16 10.57 31.86 30.36
C ILE A 16 9.40 31.08 30.94
N PRO A 17 9.45 30.64 32.22
CA PRO A 17 8.28 30.06 32.87
C PRO A 17 7.32 31.20 33.22
N GLY A 18 6.25 31.34 32.44
CA GLY A 18 5.25 32.37 32.65
C GLY A 18 4.02 32.13 31.79
N ASN A 19 2.87 32.39 32.39
CA ASN A 19 1.54 32.21 31.82
C ASN A 19 1.34 33.23 30.67
N PHE A 20 1.72 32.87 29.44
CA PHE A 20 1.47 33.71 28.27
C PHE A 20 -0.05 33.85 28.09
N GLN A 21 -0.58 35.06 28.25
CA GLN A 21 -1.95 35.35 27.87
C GLN A 21 -2.01 35.35 26.33
N PRO A 22 -2.95 34.58 25.74
CA PRO A 22 -3.08 34.54 24.30
C PRO A 22 -3.41 35.95 23.78
N SER A 23 -2.70 36.39 22.74
CA SER A 23 -2.90 37.71 22.12
C SER A 23 -4.26 37.87 21.46
N GLN A 24 -4.94 36.75 21.21
CA GLN A 24 -6.27 36.71 20.61
C GLN A 24 -7.15 35.72 21.38
N ALA A 25 -8.41 36.10 21.59
CA ALA A 25 -9.41 35.21 22.16
C ALA A 25 -9.71 34.06 21.17
N TYR A 26 -9.91 32.86 21.71
CA TYR A 26 -10.31 31.71 20.92
C TYR A 26 -11.65 31.98 20.23
N ASN A 27 -11.65 32.04 18.89
CA ASN A 27 -12.84 32.21 18.07
C ASN A 27 -13.16 30.88 17.37
N GLU A 28 -14.23 30.20 17.80
CA GLU A 28 -14.69 28.91 17.23
C GLU A 28 -14.99 29.00 15.72
N LYS A 29 -15.26 30.20 15.21
CA LYS A 29 -15.67 30.42 13.81
C LYS A 29 -14.55 30.15 12.78
N GLU A 30 -13.28 30.23 13.16
CA GLU A 30 -12.15 29.97 12.24
C GLU A 30 -11.86 28.47 12.01
N ASN A 31 -12.39 27.57 12.86
CA ASN A 31 -12.26 26.12 12.67
C ASN A 31 -13.32 25.55 11.71
N SER A 32 -14.35 26.31 11.36
CA SER A 32 -15.41 25.88 10.44
C SER A 32 -14.91 25.60 9.01
N THR A 33 -13.77 26.18 8.61
CA THR A 33 -13.14 25.93 7.30
C THR A 33 -12.40 24.59 7.28
N LYS A 34 -11.80 24.17 8.41
CA LYS A 34 -11.08 22.88 8.52
C LYS A 34 -12.03 21.68 8.57
N GLU A 35 -13.21 21.86 9.13
CA GLU A 35 -14.23 20.80 9.20
C GLU A 35 -14.77 20.42 7.81
N LYS A 36 -14.89 21.38 6.89
CA LYS A 36 -15.31 21.11 5.51
C LYS A 36 -14.27 20.27 4.75
N GLU A 37 -12.99 20.62 4.82
CA GLU A 37 -11.91 19.85 4.15
C GLU A 37 -11.76 18.41 4.67
N ILE A 38 -12.09 18.14 5.94
CA ILE A 38 -12.04 16.78 6.52
C ILE A 38 -13.26 15.95 6.06
N SER A 39 -14.41 16.59 5.86
CA SER A 39 -15.63 15.93 5.37
C SER A 39 -15.51 15.50 3.90
N ASP A 40 -14.89 16.34 3.06
CA ASP A 40 -14.67 16.05 1.64
C ASP A 40 -13.65 14.91 1.43
N LYS A 41 -12.56 14.88 2.22
CA LYS A 41 -11.57 13.80 2.20
C LYS A 41 -12.14 12.45 2.67
N LYS A 42 -13.09 12.46 3.62
CA LYS A 42 -13.81 11.24 4.03
C LYS A 42 -14.72 10.71 2.93
N ALA A 43 -15.48 11.60 2.27
CA ALA A 43 -16.36 11.22 1.16
C ALA A 43 -15.58 10.71 -0.05
N GLU A 44 -14.40 11.27 -0.33
CA GLU A 44 -13.51 10.80 -1.41
C GLU A 44 -12.84 9.46 -1.07
N ALA A 45 -12.41 9.26 0.18
CA ALA A 45 -11.91 7.96 0.65
C ALA A 45 -12.97 6.85 0.62
N GLU A 46 -14.24 7.17 0.87
CA GLU A 46 -15.35 6.22 0.76
C GLU A 46 -15.70 5.86 -0.69
N LYS A 47 -15.58 6.81 -1.63
CA LYS A 47 -15.72 6.53 -3.07
C LYS A 47 -14.62 5.61 -3.60
N ILE A 48 -13.38 5.78 -3.14
CA ILE A 48 -12.24 4.92 -3.52
C ILE A 48 -12.42 3.48 -2.98
N LYS A 49 -12.99 3.32 -1.77
CA LYS A 49 -13.26 1.98 -1.20
C LYS A 49 -14.26 1.15 -2.02
N ASN A 50 -15.22 1.81 -2.67
CA ASN A 50 -16.24 1.14 -3.49
C ASN A 50 -15.85 1.05 -4.98
N GLN A 51 -14.71 1.64 -5.36
CA GLN A 51 -14.21 1.58 -6.72
C GLN A 51 -13.59 0.20 -6.95
N LYS A 52 -14.35 -0.68 -7.61
CA LYS A 52 -13.82 -1.95 -8.12
C LYS A 52 -12.76 -1.62 -9.18
N PHE A 53 -11.50 -1.77 -8.81
CA PHE A 53 -10.41 -1.66 -9.77
C PHE A 53 -10.53 -2.82 -10.76
N LYS A 54 -10.78 -2.52 -12.03
CA LYS A 54 -10.95 -3.51 -13.11
C LYS A 54 -9.74 -4.44 -13.28
N ASN A 55 -8.59 -4.06 -12.76
CA ASN A 55 -7.36 -4.87 -12.82
C ASN A 55 -7.26 -5.95 -11.72
N GLN A 56 -8.30 -6.15 -10.89
CA GLN A 56 -8.33 -7.15 -9.82
C GLN A 56 -9.62 -7.98 -9.83
N GLU A 57 -10.06 -8.46 -11.00
CA GLU A 57 -11.34 -9.17 -11.13
C GLU A 57 -11.35 -10.57 -10.46
N GLY A 58 -10.19 -11.15 -10.12
CA GLY A 58 -10.12 -12.45 -9.45
C GLY A 58 -9.02 -12.55 -8.38
N THR A 59 -9.40 -12.94 -7.16
CA THR A 59 -8.44 -13.37 -6.13
C THR A 59 -8.20 -14.86 -6.24
N ILE A 60 -6.98 -15.27 -6.59
CA ILE A 60 -6.57 -16.68 -6.60
C ILE A 60 -6.07 -17.05 -5.20
N LYS A 61 -6.67 -18.08 -4.59
CA LYS A 61 -6.18 -18.66 -3.33
C LYS A 61 -5.15 -19.74 -3.64
N THR A 62 -3.96 -19.62 -3.06
CA THR A 62 -2.85 -20.57 -3.23
C THR A 62 -2.39 -21.13 -1.89
N SER A 63 -1.54 -22.16 -1.93
CA SER A 63 -0.81 -22.60 -0.73
C SER A 63 0.17 -21.51 -0.27
N ILE A 64 0.63 -21.63 0.98
CA ILE A 64 1.65 -20.72 1.54
C ILE A 64 2.96 -20.86 0.77
N GLN A 65 3.38 -22.10 0.47
CA GLN A 65 4.61 -22.40 -0.27
C GLN A 65 4.61 -21.74 -1.65
N THR A 66 3.54 -21.91 -2.43
CA THR A 66 3.41 -21.31 -3.76
C THR A 66 3.46 -19.78 -3.69
N LYS A 67 2.91 -19.18 -2.64
CA LYS A 67 2.98 -17.72 -2.45
C LYS A 67 4.41 -17.24 -2.19
N GLU A 68 5.18 -17.98 -1.39
CA GLU A 68 6.58 -17.66 -1.10
C GLU A 68 7.45 -17.78 -2.36
N GLU A 69 7.27 -18.83 -3.15
CA GLU A 69 7.96 -19.01 -4.43
C GLU A 69 7.61 -17.88 -5.42
N LEU A 70 6.34 -17.51 -5.52
CA LEU A 70 5.89 -16.41 -6.38
C LEU A 70 6.52 -15.07 -5.95
N GLN A 71 6.61 -14.83 -4.63
CA GLN A 71 7.24 -13.63 -4.09
C GLN A 71 8.75 -13.60 -4.37
N ALA A 72 9.44 -14.75 -4.26
CA ALA A 72 10.84 -14.85 -4.61
C ALA A 72 11.07 -14.57 -6.11
N LEU A 73 10.24 -15.15 -6.98
CA LEU A 73 10.28 -14.90 -8.42
C LEU A 73 10.04 -13.43 -8.76
N LYS A 74 9.05 -12.79 -8.13
CA LYS A 74 8.80 -11.35 -8.28
C LYS A 74 10.01 -10.51 -7.92
N ASN A 75 10.67 -10.83 -6.81
CA ASN A 75 11.85 -10.09 -6.36
C ASN A 75 13.05 -10.23 -7.33
N ILE A 76 13.24 -11.42 -7.90
CA ILE A 76 14.33 -11.70 -8.85
C ILE A 76 14.10 -10.99 -10.18
N THR A 77 12.90 -11.11 -10.73
CA THR A 77 12.52 -10.53 -12.03
C THR A 77 12.19 -9.04 -11.94
N LYS A 78 12.11 -8.48 -10.72
CA LYS A 78 11.78 -7.09 -10.43
C LYS A 78 10.43 -6.66 -10.99
N THR A 79 9.47 -7.57 -11.07
CA THR A 79 8.11 -7.26 -11.48
C THR A 79 7.34 -6.63 -10.33
N LYS A 80 6.30 -5.85 -10.67
CA LYS A 80 5.54 -5.11 -9.66
C LYS A 80 4.36 -5.93 -9.17
N PHE A 81 3.78 -6.73 -10.06
CA PHE A 81 2.54 -7.43 -9.80
C PHE A 81 2.67 -8.94 -9.96
N ASP A 82 1.91 -9.65 -9.13
CA ASP A 82 1.91 -11.10 -9.07
C ASP A 82 1.34 -11.71 -10.37
N TYR A 83 0.37 -11.05 -11.01
CA TYR A 83 -0.20 -11.51 -12.28
C TYR A 83 0.81 -11.48 -13.43
N GLU A 84 1.78 -10.54 -13.43
CA GLU A 84 2.82 -10.48 -14.48
C GLU A 84 3.69 -11.73 -14.46
N ILE A 85 3.97 -12.26 -13.26
CA ILE A 85 4.69 -13.52 -13.11
C ILE A 85 3.84 -14.69 -13.57
N ILE A 86 2.55 -14.70 -13.23
CA ILE A 86 1.64 -15.77 -13.64
C ILE A 86 1.53 -15.83 -15.17
N ASP A 87 1.35 -14.68 -15.83
CA ASP A 87 1.30 -14.58 -17.29
C ASP A 87 2.59 -15.11 -17.92
N LEU A 88 3.76 -14.68 -17.40
CA LEU A 88 5.06 -15.16 -17.87
C LEU A 88 5.21 -16.68 -17.73
N LEU A 89 4.76 -17.25 -16.60
CA LEU A 89 4.83 -18.69 -16.36
C LEU A 89 3.92 -19.47 -17.31
N ILE A 90 2.71 -18.96 -17.56
CA ILE A 90 1.77 -19.55 -18.53
C ILE A 90 2.38 -19.52 -19.93
N ASP A 91 2.90 -18.38 -20.37
CA ASP A 91 3.50 -18.23 -21.69
C ASP A 91 4.71 -19.14 -21.87
N THR A 92 5.57 -19.23 -20.85
CA THR A 92 6.75 -20.10 -20.88
C THR A 92 6.35 -21.57 -20.99
N TYR A 93 5.35 -21.99 -20.21
CA TYR A 93 4.84 -23.36 -20.25
C TYR A 93 4.18 -23.71 -21.59
N VAL A 94 3.34 -22.81 -22.12
CA VAL A 94 2.64 -23.00 -23.40
C VAL A 94 3.62 -23.07 -24.56
N ASN A 95 4.70 -22.30 -24.52
CA ASN A 95 5.67 -22.26 -25.60
C ASN A 95 6.66 -23.44 -25.56
N ASN A 96 7.14 -23.80 -24.36
CA ASN A 96 8.24 -24.75 -24.21
C ASN A 96 7.80 -26.18 -23.91
N GLU A 97 6.73 -26.38 -23.13
CA GLU A 97 6.34 -27.71 -22.63
C GLU A 97 5.18 -28.34 -23.40
N LEU A 98 4.25 -27.54 -23.94
CA LEU A 98 3.10 -28.09 -24.66
C LEU A 98 3.44 -28.61 -26.05
N THR A 99 2.88 -29.78 -26.39
CA THR A 99 2.92 -30.27 -27.77
C THR A 99 2.13 -29.34 -28.70
N PRO A 100 2.40 -29.32 -30.01
CA PRO A 100 1.66 -28.48 -30.96
C PRO A 100 0.15 -28.67 -30.90
N GLU A 101 -0.31 -29.91 -30.68
CA GLU A 101 -1.73 -30.23 -30.55
C GLU A 101 -2.34 -29.68 -29.25
N GLN A 102 -1.66 -29.85 -28.12
CA GLN A 102 -2.09 -29.30 -26.83
C GLN A 102 -2.13 -27.78 -26.85
N ARG A 103 -1.14 -27.13 -27.46
CA ARG A 103 -1.11 -25.67 -27.65
C ARG A 103 -2.26 -25.18 -28.52
N ARG A 104 -2.59 -25.89 -29.60
CA ARG A 104 -3.78 -25.56 -30.43
C ARG A 104 -5.07 -25.69 -29.62
N LYS A 105 -5.19 -26.73 -28.81
CA LYS A 105 -6.34 -26.93 -27.92
C LYS A 105 -6.43 -25.84 -26.84
N PHE A 106 -5.31 -25.49 -26.21
CA PHE A 106 -5.23 -24.40 -25.24
C PHE A 106 -5.73 -23.09 -25.86
N LYS A 107 -5.20 -22.72 -27.03
CA LYS A 107 -5.61 -21.50 -27.75
C LYS A 107 -7.11 -21.47 -28.06
N ALA A 108 -7.69 -22.60 -28.49
CA ALA A 108 -9.12 -22.71 -28.79
C ALA A 108 -10.04 -22.63 -27.55
N MET A 109 -9.52 -22.82 -26.33
CA MET A 109 -10.28 -22.65 -25.08
C MET A 109 -10.18 -21.24 -24.50
N THR A 110 -9.22 -20.44 -24.98
CA THR A 110 -8.91 -19.10 -24.48
C THR A 110 -9.28 -17.97 -25.46
N GLU A 111 -9.59 -18.30 -26.72
CA GLU A 111 -10.20 -17.39 -27.74
C GLU A 111 -11.73 -17.39 -27.65
#